data_AF-A0A0C2VLG3-F1
#
_entry.id   AF-A0A0C2VLG3-F1
#
_cell.length_a   1.000
_cell.length_b   1.000
_cell.length_c   1.000
_cell.angle_alpha   90.00
_cell.angle_beta   90.00
_cell.angle_gamma   90.00
#
_symmetry.space_group_name_H-M   'P 1'
#
loop_
_entity.id
_entity.type
_entity.pdbx_description
1 polymer ?
#
loop_
_entity_poly.entity_id
_entity_poly.type
_entity_poly.pdbx_seq_one_letter_code
_entity_poly.pdbx_strand_id
1 'polypeptide(L)'
;MIRRVVFAFILVMMMFQGCAEKSKIIYIDPKTKQDINRTDSLYEVNRKEELAKLIQKPIVPLKTPDKVLRVLMLPYVDKNNLLQTSNFIFVKVDDGKWIIGDYLNQEVEISSKTLTPIN
;
A
#
# COMPACT_ATOMS: atom_id res chain seq x y z
N MET A 1 29.98 -5.57 -41.22
CA MET A 1 29.33 -4.24 -41.11
C MET A 1 27.80 -4.32 -41.07
N ILE A 2 27.16 -5.14 -41.94
CA ILE A 2 25.70 -5.35 -42.02
C ILE A 2 25.00 -5.70 -40.69
N ARG A 3 25.60 -6.55 -39.85
CA ARG A 3 24.95 -6.99 -38.59
C ARG A 3 24.74 -5.84 -37.58
N ARG A 4 25.61 -4.83 -37.59
CA ARG A 4 25.45 -3.61 -36.76
C ARG A 4 24.37 -2.67 -37.30
N VAL A 5 24.21 -2.61 -38.63
CA VAL A 5 23.19 -1.79 -39.28
C VAL A 5 21.79 -2.36 -39.05
N VAL A 6 21.64 -3.69 -39.09
CA VAL A 6 20.36 -4.36 -38.80
C VAL A 6 19.94 -4.15 -37.34
N PHE A 7 20.87 -4.27 -36.40
CA PHE A 7 20.58 -4.00 -34.98
C PHE A 7 20.21 -2.53 -34.73
N ALA A 8 20.88 -1.59 -35.40
CA ALA A 8 20.51 -0.17 -35.31
C ALA A 8 19.11 0.11 -35.89
N PHE A 9 18.74 -0.56 -36.99
CA PHE A 9 17.42 -0.43 -37.60
C PHE A 9 16.30 -0.97 -36.68
N ILE A 10 16.54 -2.10 -36.01
CA ILE A 10 15.59 -2.69 -35.06
C ILE A 10 15.40 -1.78 -33.83
N LEU A 11 16.48 -1.16 -33.33
CA LEU A 11 16.44 -0.30 -32.16
C LEU A 11 15.73 1.04 -32.43
N VAL A 12 15.83 1.56 -33.66
CA VAL A 12 15.05 2.74 -34.10
C VAL A 12 13.56 2.41 -34.22
N MET A 13 13.18 1.19 -34.64
CA MET A 13 11.78 0.82 -34.79
C MET A 13 11.03 0.66 -33.46
N MET A 14 11.72 0.24 -32.39
CA MET A 14 11.15 0.15 -31.03
C MET A 14 10.84 1.51 -30.38
N MET A 15 11.49 2.59 -30.82
CA MET A 15 11.32 3.94 -30.24
C MET A 15 10.10 4.70 -30.81
N PHE A 16 9.47 4.22 -31.88
CA PHE A 16 8.28 4.86 -32.49
C PHE A 16 6.94 4.29 -32.00
N GLN A 17 6.93 3.31 -31.09
CA GLN A 17 5.69 2.81 -30.46
C GLN A 17 5.37 3.58 -29.16
N GLY A 18 5.53 4.90 -29.17
CA GLY A 18 5.00 5.76 -28.13
C GLY A 18 3.47 5.65 -28.10
N CYS A 19 2.93 5.05 -27.04
CA CYS A 19 1.50 4.95 -26.80
C CYS A 19 0.87 6.35 -26.69
N ALA A 20 0.14 6.76 -27.72
CA ALA A 20 -0.84 7.82 -27.60
C ALA A 20 -2.08 7.26 -26.88
N GLU A 21 -2.15 7.47 -25.56
CA GLU A 21 -3.37 7.18 -24.81
C GLU A 21 -4.46 8.17 -25.23
N LYS A 22 -5.41 7.69 -26.04
CA LYS A 22 -6.60 8.45 -26.42
C LYS A 22 -7.40 8.70 -25.15
N SER A 23 -7.41 9.95 -24.68
CA SER A 23 -8.36 10.37 -23.65
C SER A 23 -9.77 10.19 -24.20
N LYS A 24 -10.53 9.29 -23.57
CA LYS A 24 -11.93 9.04 -23.88
C LYS A 24 -12.71 10.25 -23.35
N ILE A 25 -12.92 11.25 -24.20
CA ILE A 25 -13.84 12.33 -23.88
C ILE A 25 -15.23 11.70 -23.77
N ILE A 26 -15.82 11.75 -22.57
CA ILE A 26 -17.17 11.27 -22.32
C ILE A 26 -18.12 12.25 -23.01
N TYR A 27 -18.61 11.88 -24.19
CA TYR A 27 -19.76 12.56 -24.79
C TYR A 27 -20.99 12.09 -24.04
N ILE A 28 -21.61 12.99 -23.27
CA ILE A 28 -22.92 12.73 -22.68
C ILE A 28 -23.92 12.88 -23.84
N ASP A 29 -24.30 11.76 -24.44
CA ASP A 29 -25.38 11.72 -25.42
C ASP A 29 -26.70 12.04 -24.70
N PRO A 30 -27.38 13.16 -25.04
CA PRO A 30 -28.61 13.56 -24.38
C PRO A 30 -29.82 12.67 -24.72
N LYS A 31 -29.67 11.62 -25.56
CA LYS A 31 -30.78 10.74 -25.95
C LYS A 31 -30.46 9.25 -25.84
N THR A 32 -30.16 8.79 -24.62
CA THR A 32 -30.40 7.38 -24.29
C THR A 32 -31.53 7.31 -23.27
N LYS A 33 -32.75 7.01 -23.74
CA LYS A 33 -33.83 6.49 -22.91
C LYS A 33 -33.43 5.07 -22.49
N GLN A 34 -32.63 4.96 -21.44
CA GLN A 34 -32.42 3.71 -20.72
C GLN A 34 -32.85 3.91 -19.28
N ASP A 35 -33.94 3.21 -18.97
CA ASP A 35 -34.32 2.71 -17.66
C ASP A 35 -34.43 3.75 -16.54
N ILE A 36 -35.67 4.24 -16.44
CA ILE A 36 -36.25 4.93 -15.30
C ILE A 36 -36.16 3.98 -14.11
N ASN A 37 -35.03 3.91 -13.40
CA ASN A 37 -34.91 3.56 -11.98
C ASN A 37 -33.42 3.51 -11.57
N ARG A 38 -33.02 4.50 -10.75
CA ARG A 38 -31.70 4.71 -10.10
C ARG A 38 -30.64 5.46 -10.92
N THR A 39 -30.81 6.76 -11.08
CA THR A 39 -29.67 7.68 -11.15
C THR A 39 -29.19 7.96 -9.73
N ASP A 40 -28.41 7.05 -9.16
CA ASP A 40 -27.58 7.40 -8.00
C ASP A 40 -26.66 8.55 -8.46
N SER A 41 -26.60 9.65 -7.70
CA SER A 41 -25.73 10.77 -8.06
C SER A 41 -24.27 10.27 -8.16
N LEU A 42 -23.45 10.88 -9.01
CA LEU A 42 -22.03 10.53 -9.12
C LEU A 42 -21.34 10.53 -7.75
N TYR A 43 -21.77 11.42 -6.86
CA TYR A 43 -21.33 11.47 -5.47
C TYR A 43 -21.68 10.19 -4.70
N GLU A 44 -22.92 9.70 -4.77
CA GLU A 44 -23.33 8.47 -4.07
C GLU A 44 -22.60 7.24 -4.60
N VAL A 45 -22.33 7.18 -5.90
CA VAL A 45 -21.54 6.10 -6.51
C VAL A 45 -20.11 6.11 -5.97
N ASN A 46 -19.44 7.26 -6.03
CA ASN A 46 -18.06 7.41 -5.54
C ASN A 46 -17.97 7.14 -4.03
N ARG A 47 -18.93 7.64 -3.26
CA ARG A 47 -19.02 7.40 -1.82
C ARG A 47 -19.17 5.92 -1.51
N LYS A 48 -20.06 5.20 -2.20
CA LYS A 48 -20.23 3.75 -2.05
C LYS A 48 -18.97 2.99 -2.40
N GLU A 49 -18.28 3.40 -3.47
CA GLU A 49 -17.03 2.77 -3.90
C GLU A 49 -15.90 2.97 -2.89
N GLU A 50 -15.73 4.18 -2.36
CA GLU A 50 -14.76 4.47 -1.30
C GLU A 50 -15.08 3.70 -0.01
N LEU A 51 -16.34 3.66 0.40
CA LEU A 51 -16.77 2.85 1.56
C LEU A 51 -16.53 1.36 1.33
N ALA A 52 -16.78 0.84 0.12
CA ALA A 52 -16.50 -0.55 -0.23
C ALA A 52 -15.00 -0.87 -0.18
N LYS A 53 -14.12 0.05 -0.62
CA LYS A 53 -12.66 -0.07 -0.50
C LYS A 53 -12.20 -0.11 0.95
N LEU A 54 -12.80 0.70 1.82
CA LEU A 54 -12.50 0.71 3.25
C LEU A 54 -12.94 -0.58 3.96
N ILE A 55 -14.11 -1.11 3.59
CA ILE A 55 -14.66 -2.38 4.13
C ILE A 55 -13.85 -3.58 3.62
N GLN A 56 -13.43 -3.59 2.35
CA GLN A 56 -12.61 -4.66 1.77
C GLN A 56 -11.14 -4.61 2.20
N LYS A 57 -10.71 -3.64 3.01
CA LYS A 57 -9.33 -3.57 3.45
C LYS A 57 -9.01 -4.82 4.29
N PRO A 58 -8.02 -5.63 3.89
CA PRO A 58 -7.71 -6.87 4.60
C PRO A 58 -7.28 -6.56 6.04
N ILE A 59 -7.69 -7.42 6.96
CA ILE A 59 -7.26 -7.34 8.35
C ILE A 59 -5.75 -7.55 8.38
N VAL A 60 -5.01 -6.51 8.79
CA VAL A 60 -3.55 -6.53 8.80
C VAL A 60 -3.08 -7.36 9.99
N PRO A 61 -2.22 -8.37 9.80
CA PRO A 61 -1.69 -9.15 10.91
C PRO A 61 -0.84 -8.29 11.82
N LEU A 62 -1.03 -8.45 13.12
CA LEU A 62 -0.28 -7.75 14.14
C LEU A 62 0.96 -8.56 14.54
N LYS A 63 2.08 -7.86 14.73
CA LYS A 63 3.32 -8.43 15.28
C LYS A 63 3.62 -7.75 16.60
N THR A 64 3.96 -8.54 17.62
CA THR A 64 4.51 -7.97 18.86
C THR A 64 5.87 -7.33 18.59
N PRO A 65 6.27 -6.29 19.33
CA PRO A 65 7.60 -5.71 19.18
C PRO A 65 8.68 -6.67 19.66
N ASP A 66 9.87 -6.57 19.08
CA ASP A 66 11.04 -7.36 19.50
C ASP A 66 11.48 -6.94 20.91
N LYS A 67 11.96 -7.90 21.70
CA LYS A 67 12.49 -7.62 23.04
C LYS A 67 13.95 -7.22 22.92
N VAL A 68 14.26 -5.97 23.27
CA VAL A 68 15.62 -5.43 23.21
C VAL A 68 16.17 -5.13 24.60
N LEU A 69 17.42 -5.49 24.83
CA LEU A 69 18.18 -5.12 26.02
C LEU A 69 19.04 -3.90 25.69
N ARG A 70 19.00 -2.88 26.55
CA ARG A 70 19.90 -1.73 26.49
C ARG A 70 21.02 -1.92 27.50
N VAL A 71 22.26 -2.05 27.00
CA VAL A 71 23.47 -2.18 27.81
C VAL A 71 24.19 -0.85 27.85
N LEU A 72 24.48 -0.35 29.05
CA LEU A 72 25.39 0.78 29.24
C LEU A 72 26.83 0.28 29.20
N MET A 73 27.58 0.71 28.21
CA MET A 73 29.02 0.54 28.18
C MET A 73 29.65 1.72 28.93
N LEU A 74 30.34 1.42 30.02
CA LEU A 74 31.13 2.43 30.73
C LEU A 74 32.39 2.79 29.91
N PRO A 75 32.98 3.97 30.13
CA PRO A 75 34.19 4.35 29.43
C PRO A 75 35.32 3.34 29.66
N TYR A 76 36.00 2.96 28.59
CA TYR A 76 37.10 1.98 28.63
C TYR A 76 38.16 2.32 27.57
N VAL A 77 39.37 1.80 27.76
CA VAL A 77 40.45 1.89 26.76
C VAL A 77 40.46 0.61 25.95
N ASP A 78 40.39 0.74 24.63
CA ASP A 78 40.40 -0.41 23.73
C ASP A 78 41.83 -0.94 23.48
N LYS A 79 41.95 -1.98 22.64
CA LYS A 79 43.24 -2.62 22.32
C LYS A 79 44.20 -1.70 21.57
N ASN A 80 43.70 -0.61 20.98
CA ASN A 80 44.48 0.37 20.23
C ASN A 80 44.85 1.59 21.10
N ASN A 81 44.66 1.50 22.43
CA ASN A 81 44.83 2.60 23.39
C ASN A 81 43.92 3.81 23.12
N LEU A 82 42.76 3.61 22.49
CA LEU A 82 41.77 4.67 22.29
C LEU A 82 40.75 4.66 23.42
N LEU A 83 40.48 5.84 23.98
CA LEU A 83 39.43 6.01 24.98
C LEU A 83 38.06 5.95 24.30
N GLN A 84 37.33 4.90 24.62
CA GLN A 84 35.92 4.76 24.27
C GLN A 84 35.09 5.40 25.37
N THR A 85 34.25 6.36 24.99
CA THR A 85 33.35 7.06 25.92
C THR A 85 32.15 6.19 26.30
N SER A 86 31.32 6.66 27.24
CA SER A 86 30.12 5.94 27.63
C SER A 86 29.09 5.91 26.51
N ASN A 87 28.62 4.73 26.13
CA ASN A 87 27.68 4.53 25.03
C ASN A 87 26.64 3.48 25.40
N PHE A 88 25.48 3.51 24.73
CA PHE A 88 24.48 2.44 24.83
C PHE A 88 24.59 1.49 23.65
N ILE A 89 24.57 0.19 23.93
CA ILE A 89 24.44 -0.86 22.91
C ILE A 89 23.08 -1.52 23.08
N PHE A 90 22.39 -1.74 21.96
CA PHE A 90 21.09 -2.41 21.93
C PHE A 90 21.26 -3.81 21.37
N VAL A 91 20.83 -4.82 22.13
CA VAL A 91 20.89 -6.22 21.72
C VAL A 91 19.48 -6.77 21.66
N LYS A 92 19.12 -7.39 20.53
CA LYS A 92 17.86 -8.10 20.39
C LYS A 92 17.95 -9.43 21.13
N VAL A 93 17.07 -9.65 22.10
CA VAL A 93 17.04 -10.84 22.97
C VAL A 93 16.00 -11.83 22.51
N ASP A 94 14.83 -11.35 22.08
CA ASP A 94 13.75 -12.18 21.57
C ASP A 94 13.08 -11.48 20.38
N ASP A 95 12.66 -12.28 19.42
CA ASP A 95 11.95 -11.81 18.25
C ASP A 95 10.47 -11.59 18.58
N GLY A 96 9.92 -10.50 18.07
CA GLY A 96 8.50 -10.27 18.12
C GLY A 96 7.75 -11.40 17.42
N LYS A 97 6.77 -11.97 18.10
CA LYS A 97 5.91 -13.03 17.59
C LYS A 97 4.76 -12.43 16.81
N TRP A 98 4.38 -13.09 15.71
CA TRP A 98 3.14 -12.80 15.01
C TRP A 98 1.96 -13.19 15.89
N ILE A 99 1.04 -12.25 16.08
CA ILE A 99 -0.22 -12.50 16.76
C ILE A 99 -1.17 -13.03 15.69
N ILE A 100 -1.23 -14.34 15.55
CA ILE A 100 -2.18 -15.00 14.65
C ILE A 100 -3.31 -15.46 15.55
N GLY A 101 -4.52 -14.94 15.34
CA GLY A 101 -5.68 -15.28 16.17
C GLY A 101 -6.99 -15.09 15.43
N ASP A 102 -8.09 -15.40 16.11
CA ASP A 102 -9.44 -15.43 15.52
C ASP A 102 -9.89 -14.09 14.95
N TYR A 103 -9.24 -12.98 15.32
CA TYR A 103 -9.46 -11.67 14.69
C TYR A 103 -9.10 -11.64 13.20
N LEU A 104 -8.20 -12.52 12.73
CA LEU A 104 -7.90 -12.70 11.30
C LEU A 104 -8.97 -13.52 10.57
N ASN A 105 -9.74 -14.30 11.33
CA ASN A 105 -10.82 -15.16 10.84
C ASN A 105 -12.19 -14.48 10.95
N GLN A 106 -12.23 -13.20 11.36
CA GLN A 106 -13.47 -12.43 11.32
C GLN A 106 -13.85 -12.27 9.86
N GLU A 107 -14.85 -13.04 9.44
CA GLU A 107 -15.68 -12.62 8.33
C GLU A 107 -16.08 -11.18 8.65
N VAL A 108 -15.74 -10.25 7.75
CA VAL A 108 -16.17 -8.86 7.87
C VAL A 108 -17.69 -8.91 7.79
N GLU A 109 -18.35 -9.08 8.93
CA GLU A 109 -19.77 -8.89 9.07
C GLU A 109 -19.96 -7.43 8.69
N ILE A 110 -20.44 -7.22 7.47
CA ILE A 110 -20.80 -5.90 6.96
C ILE A 110 -21.96 -5.49 7.84
N SER A 111 -21.64 -4.87 8.98
CA SER A 111 -22.62 -4.47 9.96
C SER A 111 -23.51 -3.48 9.25
N SER A 112 -24.70 -3.94 8.87
CA SER A 112 -25.78 -3.12 8.33
C SER A 112 -26.36 -2.22 9.43
N LYS A 113 -25.53 -1.79 10.39
CA LYS A 113 -25.89 -0.83 11.43
C LYS A 113 -26.33 0.42 10.68
N THR A 114 -27.65 0.58 10.62
CA THR A 114 -28.32 1.78 10.14
C THR A 114 -27.63 2.96 10.81
N LEU A 115 -26.89 3.73 10.02
CA LEU A 115 -26.30 4.98 10.46
C LEU A 115 -27.48 5.89 10.78
N THR A 116 -27.95 5.86 12.02
CA THR A 116 -28.93 6.83 12.50
C THR A 116 -28.24 8.18 12.42
N PRO A 117 -28.85 9.16 11.72
CA PRO A 117 -28.25 10.48 11.61
C PRO A 117 -28.05 11.05 13.01
N ILE A 118 -26.88 11.67 13.21
CA ILE A 118 -26.60 12.43 14.42
C ILE A 118 -27.52 13.65 14.36
N ASN A 119 -28.48 13.69 15.28
CA ASN A 119 -29.44 14.79 15.42
C ASN A 119 -28.80 15.99 16.12
#